data_AF-N9RQT1-F1
#
_entry.id   AF-N9RQT1-F1
#
_cell.length_a   1.000
_cell.length_b   1.000
_cell.length_c   1.000
_cell.angle_alpha   90.00
_cell.angle_beta   90.00
_cell.angle_gamma   90.00
#
_symmetry.space_group_name_H-M   'P 1'
#
loop_
_entity.id
_entity.type
_entity.pdbx_description
1 polymer ?
#
loop_
_entity_poly.entity_id
_entity_poly.type
_entity_poly.pdbx_seq_one_letter_code
_entity_poly.pdbx_strand_id
1 'polypeptide(L)'
;MANLVFKFNWDHRPYPFNYAQGKRQFMLPFASGIPNLTPDWTQVQGLRDAATKAVGEQAGNVMQVGAFGWGVASLLGAAGSREANDKKVNCMFATPSEWIDSVSPGVVGSNQGVGINLAAVSGNYCVQFWNPIQSYNPQIRVKNNNVWDTWSKIYCSRNTVVDANGFIKAASPVVKLYRDFIELNDDAEDQPIEFQKIDAGDYLLKGSLGFAQVGWYIEVPKDANGNTVIAVVFDTLESGDISIKTYKRKFDFELAAVVADLDNPIDIPEGRWIDIRLHEEPIPEHLINEMEEHISETPIDFQPTNLAQAVAAAVSGVEPPEINEESI
;
A
#
# COMPACT_ATOMS: atom_id res chain seq x y z
N MET A 1 -55.18 -52.11 -4.86
CA MET A 1 -55.90 -51.23 -3.90
C MET A 1 -54.83 -50.40 -3.21
N ALA A 2 -54.82 -49.08 -3.19
CA ALA A 2 -55.91 -48.10 -3.29
C ALA A 2 -55.58 -46.97 -4.28
N ASN A 3 -56.57 -46.54 -5.07
CA ASN A 3 -56.48 -45.35 -5.91
C ASN A 3 -57.48 -44.32 -5.37
N LEU A 4 -57.00 -43.11 -5.04
CA LEU A 4 -57.87 -41.97 -4.78
C LEU A 4 -58.53 -41.53 -6.09
N VAL A 5 -59.85 -41.41 -6.07
CA VAL A 5 -60.66 -40.99 -7.23
C VAL A 5 -61.44 -39.75 -6.84
N PHE A 6 -61.11 -38.61 -7.47
CA PHE A 6 -61.94 -37.42 -7.39
C PHE A 6 -62.99 -37.48 -8.50
N LYS A 7 -64.27 -37.36 -8.15
CA LYS A 7 -65.39 -37.35 -9.09
C LYS A 7 -66.04 -35.97 -9.08
N PHE A 8 -66.06 -35.31 -10.24
CA PHE A 8 -66.99 -34.22 -10.49
C PHE A 8 -67.92 -34.62 -11.62
N ASN A 9 -69.22 -34.37 -11.41
CA ASN A 9 -70.28 -34.66 -12.36
C ASN A 9 -70.77 -33.35 -12.97
N TRP A 10 -70.64 -33.23 -14.29
CA TRP A 10 -71.28 -32.19 -15.08
C TRP A 10 -71.97 -32.87 -16.26
N ASP A 11 -73.21 -33.28 -16.04
CA ASP A 11 -74.12 -33.74 -17.09
C ASP A 11 -74.94 -32.54 -17.56
N HIS A 12 -74.70 -32.06 -18.77
CA HIS A 12 -75.75 -31.51 -19.63
C HIS A 12 -75.37 -31.76 -21.09
N ARG A 13 -76.03 -32.76 -21.68
CA ARG A 13 -75.90 -33.22 -23.07
C ARG A 13 -76.79 -32.37 -23.98
N PRO A 14 -76.49 -32.31 -25.29
CA PRO A 14 -77.36 -33.08 -26.18
C PRO A 14 -76.63 -33.59 -27.44
N TYR A 15 -75.98 -34.75 -27.38
CA TYR A 15 -75.70 -35.57 -28.57
C TYR A 15 -75.75 -37.07 -28.21
N PRO A 16 -76.24 -37.93 -29.13
CA PRO A 16 -76.52 -39.34 -28.87
C PRO A 16 -75.26 -40.19 -28.73
N PHE A 17 -75.34 -41.13 -27.80
CA PHE A 17 -74.27 -41.98 -27.28
C PHE A 17 -74.05 -43.16 -28.23
N ASN A 18 -72.94 -43.20 -28.97
CA ASN A 18 -72.33 -44.48 -29.38
C ASN A 18 -71.44 -44.94 -28.22
N TYR A 19 -71.95 -45.91 -27.47
CA TYR A 19 -71.30 -46.47 -26.29
C TYR A 19 -70.11 -47.35 -26.73
N ALA A 20 -68.94 -46.73 -26.87
CA ALA A 20 -67.68 -47.40 -26.65
C ALA A 20 -67.01 -46.70 -25.47
N GLN A 21 -66.95 -47.41 -24.35
CA GLN A 21 -66.44 -46.94 -23.07
C GLN A 21 -64.90 -46.86 -23.11
N GLY A 22 -64.38 -45.94 -23.92
CA GLY A 22 -62.98 -45.54 -23.92
C GLY A 22 -62.92 -44.10 -23.42
N LYS A 23 -62.18 -43.86 -22.34
CA LYS A 23 -61.84 -42.51 -21.87
C LYS A 23 -61.43 -41.67 -23.10
N ARG A 24 -62.09 -40.53 -23.36
CA ARG A 24 -61.53 -39.51 -24.27
C ARG A 24 -60.28 -38.96 -23.60
N GLN A 25 -59.18 -39.68 -23.73
CA GLN A 25 -57.87 -39.24 -23.36
C GLN A 25 -57.42 -38.36 -24.53
N PHE A 26 -57.20 -37.07 -24.27
CA PHE A 26 -56.29 -36.33 -25.12
C PHE A 26 -54.91 -36.92 -24.84
N MET A 27 -54.52 -37.90 -25.64
CA MET A 27 -53.16 -38.39 -25.66
C MET A 27 -52.39 -37.27 -26.36
N LEU A 28 -51.67 -36.45 -25.60
CA LEU A 28 -50.47 -35.81 -26.15
C LEU A 28 -49.72 -36.94 -26.87
N PRO A 29 -49.25 -36.77 -28.11
CA PRO A 29 -48.53 -37.82 -28.78
C PRO A 29 -47.30 -38.14 -27.92
N PHE A 30 -47.45 -39.15 -27.05
CA PHE A 30 -46.38 -39.75 -26.28
C PHE A 30 -45.61 -40.64 -27.24
N ALA A 31 -45.11 -40.04 -28.33
CA ALA A 31 -43.94 -40.55 -28.99
C ALA A 31 -42.77 -40.11 -28.10
N SER A 32 -42.38 -41.03 -27.21
CA SER A 32 -41.21 -40.95 -26.34
C SER A 32 -41.36 -39.99 -25.15
N GLY A 33 -41.28 -40.54 -23.93
CA GLY A 33 -41.42 -39.81 -22.67
C GLY A 33 -40.51 -38.59 -22.62
N ILE A 34 -40.95 -37.54 -21.91
CA ILE A 34 -40.25 -36.27 -21.70
C ILE A 34 -38.73 -36.50 -21.74
N PRO A 35 -38.08 -36.33 -22.91
CA PRO A 35 -36.71 -36.76 -23.04
C PRO A 35 -35.94 -35.64 -22.39
N ASN A 36 -35.35 -35.97 -21.25
CA ASN A 36 -34.47 -35.13 -20.46
C ASN A 36 -35.18 -34.25 -19.41
N LEU A 37 -35.34 -34.79 -18.20
CA LEU A 37 -35.67 -34.02 -16.99
C LEU A 37 -34.49 -33.12 -16.52
N THR A 38 -33.34 -33.20 -17.19
CA THR A 38 -32.10 -32.45 -16.96
C THR A 38 -31.58 -31.88 -18.28
N PRO A 39 -32.28 -30.92 -18.90
CA PRO A 39 -31.86 -30.31 -20.16
C PRO A 39 -30.39 -29.85 -20.06
N ASP A 40 -29.57 -30.30 -21.01
CA ASP A 40 -28.18 -29.88 -21.13
C ASP A 40 -28.11 -28.61 -22.00
N TRP A 41 -27.24 -27.68 -21.64
CA TRP A 41 -27.14 -26.40 -22.33
C TRP A 41 -26.76 -26.56 -23.81
N THR A 42 -26.08 -27.66 -24.20
CA THR A 42 -25.74 -27.97 -25.60
C THR A 42 -26.97 -28.18 -26.50
N GLN A 43 -28.14 -28.41 -25.91
CA GLN A 43 -29.41 -28.61 -26.63
C GLN A 43 -30.13 -27.29 -26.95
N VAL A 44 -29.65 -26.15 -26.40
CA VAL A 44 -30.27 -24.83 -26.58
C VAL A 44 -29.59 -24.08 -27.74
N GLN A 45 -30.35 -23.76 -28.79
CA GLN A 45 -29.84 -22.96 -29.91
C GLN A 45 -29.80 -21.46 -29.55
N GLY A 46 -28.74 -20.77 -29.98
CA GLY A 46 -28.60 -19.32 -29.81
C GLY A 46 -27.97 -18.87 -28.48
N LEU A 47 -27.45 -19.79 -27.67
CA LEU A 47 -26.61 -19.42 -26.53
C LEU A 47 -25.38 -18.62 -26.99
N ARG A 48 -25.00 -17.64 -26.18
CA ARG A 48 -23.84 -16.77 -26.41
C ARG A 48 -22.69 -17.14 -25.48
N ASP A 49 -21.50 -16.62 -25.76
CA ASP A 49 -20.23 -17.03 -25.18
C ASP A 49 -20.21 -17.23 -23.65
N ALA A 50 -20.85 -16.35 -22.87
CA ALA A 50 -20.85 -16.48 -21.41
C ALA A 50 -21.71 -17.65 -20.90
N ALA A 51 -22.73 -18.06 -21.65
CA ALA A 51 -23.65 -19.14 -21.28
C ALA A 51 -23.09 -20.54 -21.60
N THR A 52 -22.02 -20.62 -22.40
CA THR A 52 -21.41 -21.88 -22.84
C THR A 52 -20.02 -22.11 -22.25
N LYS A 53 -19.47 -21.13 -21.53
CA LYS A 53 -18.16 -21.19 -20.89
C LYS A 53 -18.28 -21.63 -19.44
N ALA A 54 -17.30 -22.40 -18.97
CA ALA A 54 -17.20 -22.74 -17.55
C ALA A 54 -16.97 -21.49 -16.71
N VAL A 55 -17.42 -21.52 -15.46
CA VAL A 55 -17.13 -20.47 -14.47
C VAL A 55 -15.85 -20.83 -13.72
N GLY A 56 -14.90 -19.90 -13.59
CA GLY A 56 -13.68 -20.11 -12.83
C GLY A 56 -12.53 -19.17 -13.22
N GLU A 57 -11.33 -19.47 -12.73
CA GLU A 57 -10.14 -18.61 -12.84
C GLU A 57 -9.23 -18.96 -14.02
N GLN A 58 -9.53 -20.04 -14.75
CA GLN A 58 -8.75 -20.48 -15.90
C GLN A 58 -8.98 -19.58 -17.12
N ALA A 59 -7.96 -19.46 -17.97
CA ALA A 59 -8.08 -18.73 -19.23
C ALA A 59 -9.20 -19.33 -20.10
N GLY A 60 -10.09 -18.46 -20.59
CA GLY A 60 -11.24 -18.87 -21.39
C GLY A 60 -12.54 -19.06 -20.61
N ASN A 61 -12.50 -19.09 -19.27
CA ASN A 61 -13.69 -19.18 -18.42
C ASN A 61 -14.37 -17.81 -18.21
N VAL A 62 -15.62 -17.84 -17.74
CA VAL A 62 -16.29 -16.68 -17.15
C VAL A 62 -15.79 -16.50 -15.71
N MET A 63 -15.30 -15.31 -15.39
CA MET A 63 -14.79 -15.00 -14.05
C MET A 63 -15.95 -14.90 -13.04
N GLN A 64 -15.84 -15.61 -11.92
CA GLN A 64 -16.79 -15.50 -10.81
C GLN A 64 -16.53 -14.26 -9.95
N VAL A 65 -17.56 -13.73 -9.30
CA VAL A 65 -17.40 -12.71 -8.25
C VAL A 65 -16.52 -13.28 -7.14
N GLY A 66 -15.50 -12.51 -6.75
CA GLY A 66 -14.47 -12.90 -5.78
C GLY A 66 -13.18 -13.44 -6.39
N ALA A 67 -13.18 -13.85 -7.66
CA ALA A 67 -11.95 -14.30 -8.32
C ALA A 67 -10.88 -13.21 -8.27
N PHE A 68 -9.66 -13.59 -7.88
CA PHE A 68 -8.51 -12.69 -7.73
C PHE A 68 -8.77 -11.46 -6.83
N GLY A 69 -9.76 -11.53 -5.93
CA GLY A 69 -10.14 -10.45 -5.02
C GLY A 69 -11.14 -9.43 -5.58
N TRP A 70 -11.68 -9.62 -6.79
CA TRP A 70 -12.61 -8.66 -7.38
C TRP A 70 -14.05 -8.85 -6.89
N GLY A 71 -14.74 -7.75 -6.54
CA GLY A 71 -16.18 -7.77 -6.26
C GLY A 71 -16.58 -8.37 -4.92
N VAL A 72 -15.66 -8.50 -3.97
CA VAL A 72 -15.93 -8.92 -2.58
C VAL A 72 -15.85 -7.74 -1.61
N ALA A 73 -16.68 -7.77 -0.57
CA ALA A 73 -16.66 -6.75 0.49
C ALA A 73 -15.44 -6.87 1.42
N SER A 74 -14.76 -8.02 1.43
CA SER A 74 -13.54 -8.25 2.19
C SER A 74 -12.56 -9.13 1.41
N LEU A 75 -11.35 -8.61 1.20
CA LEU A 75 -10.25 -9.31 0.51
C LEU A 75 -9.58 -10.39 1.40
N LEU A 76 -9.91 -10.43 2.69
CA LEU A 76 -9.31 -11.34 3.68
C LEU A 76 -9.72 -12.82 3.51
N GLY A 77 -10.69 -13.11 2.63
CA GLY A 77 -11.18 -14.46 2.35
C GLY A 77 -11.03 -14.92 0.90
N ALA A 78 -10.47 -14.11 0.01
CA ALA A 78 -10.42 -14.37 -1.44
C ALA A 78 -9.03 -14.74 -1.98
N ALA A 79 -7.94 -14.37 -1.28
CA ALA A 79 -6.58 -14.73 -1.67
C ALA A 79 -6.01 -15.77 -0.70
N GLY A 80 -5.55 -16.92 -1.22
CA GLY A 80 -5.20 -18.09 -0.40
C GLY A 80 -4.12 -17.88 0.68
N SER A 81 -3.21 -16.92 0.50
CA SER A 81 -2.24 -16.49 1.53
C SER A 81 -2.59 -15.08 2.01
N ARG A 82 -2.31 -14.73 3.27
CA ARG A 82 -2.42 -13.34 3.75
C ARG A 82 -1.18 -12.53 3.45
N GLU A 83 -0.13 -13.19 2.96
CA GLU A 83 1.16 -12.58 2.72
C GLU A 83 1.27 -11.87 1.38
N ALA A 84 1.75 -10.63 1.43
CA ALA A 84 2.03 -9.84 0.25
C ALA A 84 3.12 -10.50 -0.60
N ASN A 85 4.10 -11.15 0.05
CA ASN A 85 5.22 -11.80 -0.63
C ASN A 85 4.80 -13.05 -1.43
N ASP A 86 3.69 -13.68 -1.04
CA ASP A 86 3.16 -14.91 -1.64
C ASP A 86 2.28 -14.66 -2.88
N LYS A 87 2.03 -13.40 -3.23
CA LYS A 87 1.24 -13.10 -4.44
C LYS A 87 2.04 -13.44 -5.68
N LYS A 88 1.56 -14.44 -6.42
CA LYS A 88 2.15 -14.97 -7.66
C LYS A 88 1.27 -14.74 -8.89
N VAL A 89 0.07 -14.19 -8.73
CA VAL A 89 -0.90 -13.95 -9.81
C VAL A 89 -1.39 -12.51 -9.79
N ASN A 90 -1.99 -12.06 -10.89
CA ASN A 90 -2.68 -10.78 -10.93
C ASN A 90 -3.87 -10.81 -9.97
N CYS A 91 -3.81 -10.03 -8.90
CA CYS A 91 -4.87 -10.02 -7.89
C CYS A 91 -4.89 -8.74 -7.05
N MET A 92 -6.06 -8.45 -6.49
CA MET A 92 -6.19 -7.52 -5.37
C MET A 92 -5.97 -8.30 -4.06
N PHE A 93 -5.34 -7.66 -3.08
CA PHE A 93 -5.12 -8.25 -1.77
C PHE A 93 -5.22 -7.21 -0.66
N ALA A 94 -5.46 -7.69 0.55
CA ALA A 94 -5.38 -6.90 1.77
C ALA A 94 -4.67 -7.72 2.84
N THR A 95 -3.97 -7.05 3.76
CA THR A 95 -3.41 -7.70 4.96
C THR A 95 -4.24 -7.30 6.18
N PRO A 96 -4.53 -8.24 7.11
CA PRO A 96 -5.23 -7.93 8.36
C PRO A 96 -4.31 -7.25 9.38
N SER A 97 -4.90 -6.60 10.39
CA SER A 97 -4.22 -5.88 11.49
C SER A 97 -3.36 -6.73 12.42
N GLU A 98 -3.33 -8.04 12.22
CA GLU A 98 -2.74 -8.97 13.17
C GLU A 98 -1.48 -9.55 12.56
N TRP A 99 -0.35 -9.13 13.15
CA TRP A 99 1.03 -9.59 13.01
C TRP A 99 1.20 -11.08 12.70
N ILE A 100 0.95 -11.47 11.47
CA ILE A 100 1.35 -12.76 10.92
C ILE A 100 2.01 -12.42 9.59
N ASP A 101 3.35 -12.33 9.63
CA ASP A 101 4.33 -12.72 8.60
C ASP A 101 4.31 -12.16 7.15
N SER A 102 4.07 -10.86 6.87
CA SER A 102 4.82 -10.16 5.79
C SER A 102 4.49 -8.69 5.54
N VAL A 103 5.38 -7.81 6.00
CA VAL A 103 5.86 -6.67 5.18
C VAL A 103 7.30 -6.37 5.55
N SER A 104 8.26 -7.15 5.03
CA SER A 104 9.68 -6.74 4.98
C SER A 104 10.47 -7.61 3.98
N PRO A 105 11.63 -7.16 3.43
CA PRO A 105 12.59 -6.22 4.06
C PRO A 105 12.32 -4.73 3.77
N GLY A 106 12.38 -3.91 4.84
CA GLY A 106 12.26 -2.45 4.82
C GLY A 106 10.91 -1.88 5.25
N VAL A 107 10.26 -2.52 6.22
CA VAL A 107 9.13 -2.10 7.09
C VAL A 107 8.26 -0.93 6.60
N VAL A 108 7.00 -1.25 6.28
CA VAL A 108 5.92 -0.27 6.15
C VAL A 108 5.31 -0.05 7.53
N GLY A 109 5.42 1.17 8.07
CA GLY A 109 4.64 1.55 9.25
C GLY A 109 3.14 1.45 8.94
N SER A 110 2.44 0.63 9.73
CA SER A 110 0.99 0.43 9.86
C SER A 110 0.39 -0.87 9.29
N ASN A 111 -0.42 -1.48 10.16
CA ASN A 111 -0.76 -2.91 10.19
C ASN A 111 -1.90 -3.32 9.24
N GLN A 112 -2.44 -2.43 8.41
CA GLN A 112 -3.54 -2.75 7.49
C GLN A 112 -3.40 -1.96 6.20
N GLY A 113 -3.61 -2.62 5.07
CA GLY A 113 -3.60 -1.95 3.77
C GLY A 113 -4.23 -2.78 2.67
N VAL A 114 -4.37 -2.13 1.53
CA VAL A 114 -4.86 -2.74 0.29
C VAL A 114 -3.81 -2.61 -0.79
N GLY A 115 -3.72 -3.64 -1.62
CA GLY A 115 -2.72 -3.69 -2.66
C GLY A 115 -3.19 -4.40 -3.91
N ILE A 116 -2.41 -4.20 -4.96
CA ILE A 116 -2.58 -4.85 -6.26
C ILE A 116 -1.25 -5.50 -6.61
N ASN A 117 -1.29 -6.80 -6.87
CA ASN A 117 -0.16 -7.53 -7.43
C ASN A 117 -0.34 -7.66 -8.93
N LEU A 118 0.66 -7.24 -9.69
CA LEU A 118 0.73 -7.36 -11.14
C LEU A 118 1.88 -8.31 -11.48
N ALA A 119 1.56 -9.59 -11.66
CA ALA A 119 2.49 -10.58 -12.18
C ALA A 119 2.70 -10.36 -13.69
N ALA A 120 3.96 -10.34 -14.11
CA ALA A 120 4.34 -10.19 -15.50
C ALA A 120 4.27 -11.55 -16.22
N VAL A 121 5.43 -12.20 -16.42
CA VAL A 121 5.50 -13.49 -17.13
C VAL A 121 5.13 -14.66 -16.23
N SER A 122 5.50 -14.58 -14.95
CA SER A 122 5.22 -15.59 -13.93
C SER A 122 5.11 -14.94 -12.57
N GLY A 123 4.69 -15.70 -11.56
CA GLY A 123 4.69 -15.24 -10.19
C GLY A 123 6.06 -14.85 -9.63
N ASN A 124 7.16 -15.08 -10.35
CA ASN A 124 8.51 -14.70 -9.95
C ASN A 124 8.87 -13.26 -10.35
N TYR A 125 8.12 -12.67 -11.27
CA TYR A 125 8.31 -11.30 -11.74
C TYR A 125 7.02 -10.53 -11.56
N CYS A 126 6.99 -9.57 -10.65
CA CYS A 126 5.77 -8.79 -10.41
C CYS A 126 6.07 -7.39 -9.91
N VAL A 127 5.13 -6.49 -10.14
CA VAL A 127 5.07 -5.18 -9.50
C VAL A 127 3.95 -5.22 -8.48
N GLN A 128 4.21 -4.68 -7.29
CA GLN A 128 3.17 -4.50 -6.28
C GLN A 128 2.97 -3.04 -5.97
N PHE A 129 1.70 -2.66 -5.93
CA PHE A 129 1.25 -1.40 -5.35
C PHE A 129 0.63 -1.69 -4.01
N TRP A 130 0.95 -0.86 -3.04
CA TRP A 130 0.47 -0.98 -1.68
C TRP A 130 0.05 0.39 -1.16
N ASN A 131 -1.10 0.44 -0.49
CA ASN A 131 -1.48 1.62 0.26
C ASN A 131 -1.93 1.20 1.67
N PRO A 132 -1.17 1.60 2.70
CA PRO A 132 -1.60 1.42 4.08
C PRO A 132 -2.82 2.29 4.37
N ILE A 133 -3.78 1.75 5.12
CA ILE A 133 -5.02 2.43 5.49
C ILE A 133 -4.77 3.48 6.59
N GLN A 134 -3.74 3.32 7.42
CA GLN A 134 -3.51 4.18 8.60
C GLN A 134 -2.34 5.16 8.43
N SER A 135 -1.22 4.75 7.81
CA SER A 135 -0.12 5.71 7.51
C SER A 135 -0.28 6.41 6.17
N TYR A 136 -1.29 6.03 5.38
CA TYR A 136 -1.70 6.64 4.10
C TYR A 136 -0.57 6.86 3.08
N ASN A 137 0.57 6.19 3.20
CA ASN A 137 1.74 6.41 2.37
C ASN A 137 1.79 5.37 1.24
N PRO A 138 1.39 5.71 0.00
CA PRO A 138 1.37 4.76 -1.09
C PRO A 138 2.78 4.33 -1.47
N GLN A 139 2.95 3.07 -1.81
CA GLN A 139 4.24 2.45 -2.07
C GLN A 139 4.18 1.53 -3.28
N ILE A 140 5.36 1.35 -3.88
CA ILE A 140 5.60 0.42 -4.97
C ILE A 140 6.83 -0.43 -4.68
N ARG A 141 6.81 -1.69 -5.09
CA ARG A 141 8.02 -2.52 -5.15
C ARG A 141 7.98 -3.47 -6.33
N VAL A 142 9.12 -4.05 -6.62
CA VAL A 142 9.28 -5.04 -7.68
C VAL A 142 9.79 -6.35 -7.10
N LYS A 143 9.33 -7.46 -7.67
CA LYS A 143 9.97 -8.77 -7.54
C LYS A 143 10.66 -9.09 -8.85
N ASN A 144 11.94 -9.41 -8.78
CA ASN A 144 12.73 -9.84 -9.93
C ASN A 144 13.32 -11.21 -9.63
N ASN A 145 13.05 -12.20 -10.48
CA ASN A 145 13.54 -13.57 -10.30
C ASN A 145 13.30 -14.14 -8.89
N ASN A 146 12.08 -13.95 -8.37
CA ASN A 146 11.66 -14.36 -7.02
C ASN A 146 12.35 -13.64 -5.84
N VAL A 147 13.15 -12.61 -6.11
CA VAL A 147 13.75 -11.74 -5.09
C VAL A 147 12.96 -10.45 -5.01
N TRP A 148 12.50 -10.09 -3.81
CA TRP A 148 11.80 -8.83 -3.57
C TRP A 148 12.80 -7.67 -3.40
N ASP A 149 12.50 -6.56 -4.04
CA ASP A 149 13.13 -5.26 -3.75
C ASP A 149 12.42 -4.57 -2.58
N THR A 150 13.09 -3.58 -1.99
CA THR A 150 12.56 -2.75 -0.91
C THR A 150 11.38 -1.92 -1.40
N TRP A 151 10.43 -1.65 -0.51
CA TRP A 151 9.33 -0.74 -0.80
C TRP A 151 9.83 0.68 -1.06
N SER A 152 9.50 1.21 -2.23
CA SER A 152 9.71 2.60 -2.61
C SER A 152 8.47 3.43 -2.32
N LYS A 153 8.64 4.55 -1.62
CA LYS A 153 7.55 5.52 -1.37
C LYS A 153 7.13 6.18 -2.68
N ILE A 154 5.83 6.31 -2.90
CA ILE A 154 5.25 7.08 -3.99
C ILE A 154 4.97 8.49 -3.45
N TYR A 155 5.63 9.49 -4.03
CA TYR A 155 5.35 10.89 -3.69
C TYR A 155 4.04 11.33 -4.34
N CYS A 156 3.16 11.89 -3.53
CA CYS A 156 1.85 12.41 -3.89
C CYS A 156 1.52 13.64 -3.04
N SER A 157 0.39 14.29 -3.30
CA SER A 157 -0.03 15.49 -2.56
C SER A 157 -0.25 15.27 -1.06
N ARG A 158 -0.22 14.03 -0.58
CA ARG A 158 -0.34 13.69 0.85
C ARG A 158 0.99 13.76 1.59
N ASN A 159 2.10 13.41 0.94
CA ASN A 159 3.43 13.32 1.55
C ASN A 159 4.44 14.31 0.93
N THR A 160 3.92 15.28 0.16
CA THR A 160 4.71 16.36 -0.44
C THR A 160 3.99 17.70 -0.35
N VAL A 161 4.75 18.79 -0.27
CA VAL A 161 4.24 20.16 -0.40
C VAL A 161 4.83 20.80 -1.64
N VAL A 162 4.07 21.72 -2.21
CA VAL A 162 4.52 22.58 -3.31
C VAL A 162 4.91 23.92 -2.70
N ASP A 163 6.16 24.32 -2.90
CA ASP A 163 6.62 25.63 -2.42
C ASP A 163 6.01 26.78 -3.25
N ALA A 164 6.25 28.03 -2.81
CA ALA A 164 5.76 29.23 -3.49
C ALA A 164 6.25 29.39 -4.94
N ASN A 165 7.29 28.64 -5.35
CA ASN A 165 7.84 28.64 -6.70
C ASN A 165 7.39 27.42 -7.53
N GLY A 166 6.55 26.55 -6.99
CA GLY A 166 6.03 25.37 -7.70
C GLY A 166 6.88 24.10 -7.58
N PHE A 167 7.91 24.07 -6.73
CA PHE A 167 8.73 22.87 -6.53
C PHE A 167 8.10 21.92 -5.50
N ILE A 168 8.08 20.63 -5.83
CA ILE A 168 7.65 19.55 -4.93
C ILE A 168 8.78 19.25 -3.95
N LYS A 169 8.50 19.35 -2.65
CA LYS A 169 9.43 19.01 -1.56
C LYS A 169 8.86 17.86 -0.73
N ALA A 170 9.72 16.98 -0.24
CA ALA A 170 9.36 16.02 0.81
C ALA A 170 8.98 16.82 2.06
N ALA A 171 7.79 16.58 2.60
CA ALA A 171 7.13 17.60 3.41
C ALA A 171 6.23 17.03 4.49
N SER A 172 6.84 16.25 5.36
CA SER A 172 6.18 15.69 6.51
C SER A 172 7.18 15.56 7.65
N PRO A 173 6.83 15.98 8.88
CA PRO A 173 5.75 16.88 9.29
C PRO A 173 6.14 18.36 9.09
N VAL A 174 5.19 19.25 8.76
CA VAL A 174 5.45 20.67 8.51
C VAL A 174 4.44 21.56 9.25
N VAL A 175 4.97 22.54 9.97
CA VAL A 175 4.20 23.59 10.65
C VAL A 175 4.35 24.89 9.87
N LYS A 176 3.23 25.50 9.47
CA LYS A 176 3.22 26.87 8.96
C LYS A 176 3.02 27.83 10.13
N LEU A 177 4.06 28.58 10.44
CA LEU A 177 4.04 29.57 11.51
C LEU A 177 3.64 30.95 10.96
N TYR A 178 2.47 31.43 11.39
CA TYR A 178 2.00 32.79 11.14
C TYR A 178 2.24 33.69 12.36
N ARG A 179 1.90 34.96 12.22
CA ARG A 179 2.03 35.98 13.27
C ARG A 179 1.35 35.63 14.59
N ASP A 180 0.15 35.04 14.52
CA ASP A 180 -0.73 34.86 15.69
C ASP A 180 -1.29 33.43 15.80
N PHE A 181 -0.99 32.55 14.84
CA PHE A 181 -1.45 31.17 14.83
C PHE A 181 -0.50 30.28 14.03
N ILE A 182 -0.75 28.97 14.07
CA ILE A 182 -0.06 27.97 13.26
C ILE A 182 -1.07 27.17 12.44
N GLU A 183 -0.65 26.66 11.29
CA GLU A 183 -1.37 25.60 10.57
C GLU A 183 -0.48 24.36 10.52
N LEU A 184 -1.04 23.22 10.89
CA LEU A 184 -0.40 21.91 10.87
C LEU A 184 -0.81 21.20 9.58
N ASN A 185 0.10 20.42 8.99
CA ASN A 185 -0.29 19.40 8.02
C ASN A 185 -0.72 18.11 8.74
N ASP A 186 -1.37 17.19 8.03
CA ASP A 186 -1.89 15.93 8.57
C ASP A 186 -0.86 15.20 9.47
N ASP A 187 0.41 15.13 9.05
CA ASP A 187 1.44 14.41 9.83
C ASP A 187 1.98 15.22 11.02
N ALA A 188 1.85 16.55 11.02
CA ALA A 188 2.23 17.36 12.17
C ALA A 188 1.12 17.36 13.23
N GLU A 189 -0.13 17.08 12.85
CA GLU A 189 -1.24 16.87 13.81
C GLU A 189 -1.04 15.64 14.70
N ASP A 190 -0.24 14.67 14.27
CA ASP A 190 0.12 13.49 15.08
C ASP A 190 1.02 13.84 16.28
N GLN A 191 1.70 14.99 16.24
CA GLN A 191 2.49 15.49 17.36
C GLN A 191 1.65 16.45 18.22
N PRO A 192 1.81 16.45 19.56
CA PRO A 192 1.08 17.35 20.45
C PRO A 192 1.65 18.78 20.42
N ILE A 193 1.62 19.41 19.25
CA ILE A 193 2.25 20.72 19.01
C ILE A 193 1.39 21.83 19.62
N GLU A 194 1.99 22.60 20.53
CA GLU A 194 1.37 23.80 21.09
C GLU A 194 2.13 25.06 20.65
N PHE A 195 1.40 26.05 20.15
CA PHE A 195 1.94 27.35 19.76
C PHE A 195 1.78 28.38 20.89
N GLN A 196 2.86 29.12 21.16
CA GLN A 196 2.86 30.24 22.10
C GLN A 196 3.63 31.43 21.49
N LYS A 197 2.99 32.60 21.46
CA LYS A 197 3.64 33.88 21.15
C LYS A 197 4.10 34.52 22.46
N ILE A 198 5.41 34.68 22.63
CA ILE A 198 6.00 35.22 23.86
C ILE A 198 6.01 36.75 23.81
N ASP A 199 6.46 37.31 22.68
CA ASP A 199 6.52 38.75 22.44
C ASP A 199 6.49 39.04 20.93
N ALA A 200 6.59 40.30 20.52
CA ALA A 200 6.72 40.70 19.13
C ALA A 200 7.93 40.02 18.49
N GLY A 201 7.67 39.23 17.44
CA GLY A 201 8.70 38.45 16.76
C GLY A 201 9.34 37.35 17.60
N ASP A 202 8.69 36.87 18.67
CA ASP A 202 9.19 35.77 19.51
C ASP A 202 8.12 34.68 19.66
N TYR A 203 8.39 33.52 19.05
CA TYR A 203 7.46 32.40 18.94
C TYR A 203 8.09 31.13 19.50
N LEU A 204 7.25 30.32 20.15
CA LEU A 204 7.64 29.07 20.75
C LEU A 204 6.66 27.97 20.31
N LEU A 205 7.23 26.88 19.80
CA LEU A 205 6.52 25.64 19.49
C LEU A 205 6.93 24.58 20.51
N LYS A 206 5.95 24.06 21.25
CA LYS A 206 6.15 23.04 22.27
C LYS A 206 5.62 21.69 21.82
N GLY A 207 6.17 20.62 22.39
CA GLY A 207 5.68 19.25 22.16
C GLY A 207 6.08 18.65 20.81
N SER A 208 6.90 19.36 20.02
CA SER A 208 7.51 18.83 18.80
C SER A 208 8.72 17.94 19.12
N LEU A 209 9.04 17.01 18.24
CA LEU A 209 10.28 16.21 18.30
C LEU A 209 11.54 16.96 17.80
N GLY A 210 11.47 18.28 17.69
CA GLY A 210 12.54 19.12 17.15
C GLY A 210 12.51 19.25 15.62
N PHE A 211 13.57 19.84 15.05
CA PHE A 211 13.69 20.05 13.60
C PHE A 211 13.99 18.76 12.83
N ALA A 212 13.63 18.74 11.56
CA ALA A 212 14.01 17.67 10.64
C ALA A 212 15.54 17.47 10.60
N GLN A 213 15.98 16.21 10.75
CA GLN A 213 17.40 15.84 10.72
C GLN A 213 18.00 15.80 9.31
N VAL A 214 17.16 15.70 8.27
CA VAL A 214 17.60 15.58 6.87
C VAL A 214 16.85 16.58 5.99
N GLY A 215 17.60 17.34 5.20
CA GLY A 215 17.06 18.28 4.21
C GLY A 215 16.93 19.70 4.76
N TRP A 216 15.78 20.32 4.52
CA TRP A 216 15.48 21.68 4.98
C TRP A 216 14.70 21.64 6.30
N TYR A 217 14.88 22.68 7.11
CA TYR A 217 14.25 22.82 8.44
C TYR A 217 13.39 24.08 8.53
N ILE A 218 13.82 25.21 7.94
CA ILE A 218 13.09 26.48 7.95
C ILE A 218 13.08 27.08 6.55
N GLU A 219 11.92 27.51 6.11
CA GLU A 219 11.75 28.31 4.91
C GLU A 219 11.09 29.66 5.26
N VAL A 220 11.81 30.74 4.96
CA VAL A 220 11.43 32.12 5.32
C VAL A 220 10.65 32.76 4.16
N PRO A 221 9.62 33.58 4.41
CA PRO A 221 8.85 34.20 3.36
C PRO A 221 9.72 35.12 2.49
N LYS A 222 9.63 34.92 1.16
CA LYS A 222 10.36 35.69 0.14
C LYS A 222 9.45 36.66 -0.60
N ASP A 223 9.96 37.81 -0.99
CA ASP A 223 9.25 38.74 -1.88
C ASP A 223 9.23 38.25 -3.34
N ALA A 224 8.55 38.99 -4.22
CA ALA A 224 8.47 38.65 -5.64
C ALA A 224 9.82 38.64 -6.37
N ASN A 225 10.86 39.25 -5.76
CA ASN A 225 12.22 39.30 -6.30
C ASN A 225 13.12 38.20 -5.68
N GLY A 226 12.58 37.34 -4.81
CA GLY A 226 13.30 36.27 -4.15
C GLY A 226 14.04 36.68 -2.86
N ASN A 227 13.91 37.92 -2.40
CA ASN A 227 14.56 38.39 -1.18
C ASN A 227 13.75 37.98 0.06
N THR A 228 14.42 37.54 1.11
CA THR A 228 13.77 37.26 2.40
C THR A 228 13.21 38.55 3.02
N VAL A 229 11.96 38.53 3.46
CA VAL A 229 11.31 39.74 4.00
C VAL A 229 11.74 40.03 5.44
N ILE A 230 12.05 38.97 6.20
CA ILE A 230 12.46 39.00 7.60
C ILE A 230 13.75 38.20 7.79
N ALA A 231 14.49 38.50 8.86
CA ALA A 231 15.54 37.62 9.35
C ALA A 231 14.96 36.71 10.43
N VAL A 232 15.31 35.42 10.40
CA VAL A 232 14.83 34.42 11.35
C VAL A 232 16.04 33.86 12.09
N VAL A 233 15.99 33.88 13.41
CA VAL A 233 16.92 33.20 14.31
C VAL A 233 16.11 32.12 15.01
N PHE A 234 16.63 30.92 15.08
CA PHE A 234 15.93 29.79 15.67
C PHE A 234 16.88 29.01 16.56
N ASP A 235 16.33 28.38 17.57
CA ASP A 235 17.08 27.56 18.51
C ASP A 235 16.21 26.42 19.01
N THR A 236 16.85 25.32 19.41
CA THR A 236 16.18 24.19 20.05
C THR A 236 16.49 24.26 21.54
N LEU A 237 15.47 24.44 22.36
CA LEU A 237 15.61 24.51 23.82
C LEU A 237 15.99 23.13 24.40
N GLU A 238 16.53 23.10 25.62
CA GLU A 238 16.89 21.86 26.31
C GLU A 238 15.70 20.89 26.51
N SER A 239 14.47 21.43 26.50
CA SER A 239 13.22 20.65 26.54
C SER A 239 12.88 19.95 25.21
N GLY A 240 13.57 20.28 24.12
CA GLY A 240 13.22 19.87 22.75
C GLY A 240 12.26 20.83 22.04
N ASP A 241 11.78 21.88 22.72
CA ASP A 241 10.92 22.89 22.14
C ASP A 241 11.67 23.79 21.15
N ILE A 242 10.97 24.31 20.14
CA ILE A 242 11.55 25.13 19.08
C ILE A 242 11.23 26.60 19.35
N SER A 243 12.28 27.42 19.52
CA SER A 243 12.18 28.88 19.57
C SER A 243 12.44 29.46 18.18
N ILE A 244 11.54 30.33 17.71
CA ILE A 244 11.68 31.09 16.48
C ILE A 244 11.58 32.56 16.82
N LYS A 245 12.64 33.32 16.51
CA LYS A 245 12.69 34.78 16.68
C LYS A 245 12.86 35.46 15.33
N THR A 246 12.08 36.51 15.08
CA THR A 246 12.05 37.23 13.80
C THR A 246 12.44 38.69 13.98
N TYR A 247 13.32 39.17 13.10
CA TYR A 247 13.96 40.48 13.21
C TYR A 247 13.93 41.23 11.88
N LYS A 248 14.06 42.56 11.97
CA LYS A 248 14.42 43.36 10.80
C LYS A 248 15.78 42.92 10.26
N ARG A 249 15.95 43.08 8.96
CA ARG A 249 17.22 42.84 8.28
C ARG A 249 18.08 44.09 8.38
N LYS A 250 19.34 43.96 8.78
CA LYS A 250 20.35 45.03 8.68
C LYS A 250 21.53 44.58 7.84
N PHE A 251 22.12 45.50 7.09
CA PHE A 251 23.38 45.23 6.40
C PHE A 251 24.53 45.46 7.37
N ASP A 252 25.29 44.40 7.62
CA ASP A 252 26.53 44.46 8.39
C ASP A 252 27.67 44.80 7.43
N PHE A 253 28.29 45.96 7.63
CA PHE A 253 29.38 46.44 6.78
C PHE A 253 30.70 45.67 6.99
N GLU A 254 30.90 45.06 8.16
CA GLU A 254 32.10 44.27 8.45
C GLU A 254 32.01 42.89 7.82
N LEU A 255 30.83 42.26 7.89
CA LEU A 255 30.57 40.95 7.28
C LEU A 255 30.16 41.05 5.81
N ALA A 256 29.93 42.27 5.30
CA ALA A 256 29.36 42.55 3.98
C ALA A 256 28.12 41.70 3.66
N ALA A 257 27.31 41.43 4.69
CA ALA A 257 26.19 40.50 4.64
C ALA A 257 24.96 41.09 5.31
N VAL A 258 23.78 40.63 4.90
CA VAL A 258 22.53 41.01 5.55
C VAL A 258 22.27 40.07 6.73
N VAL A 259 22.32 40.62 7.94
CA VAL A 259 22.16 39.89 9.21
C VAL A 259 20.87 40.30 9.91
N ALA A 260 20.49 39.54 10.94
CA ALA A 260 19.38 39.88 11.82
C ALA A 260 19.72 41.10 12.68
N ASP A 261 18.81 42.07 12.74
CA ASP A 261 18.90 43.18 13.67
C ASP A 261 18.29 42.82 15.02
N LEU A 262 19.10 42.24 15.91
CA LEU A 262 18.66 41.69 17.20
C LEU A 262 17.97 42.72 18.11
N ASP A 263 18.22 44.02 17.90
CA ASP A 263 17.62 45.11 18.66
C ASP A 263 16.23 45.53 18.14
N ASN A 264 15.85 45.07 16.94
CA ASN A 264 14.60 45.42 16.27
C ASN A 264 13.81 44.16 15.90
N PRO A 265 13.22 43.46 16.90
CA PRO A 265 12.32 42.35 16.63
C PRO A 265 11.09 42.83 15.83
N ILE A 266 10.62 42.00 14.92
CA ILE A 266 9.45 42.29 14.09
C ILE A 266 8.62 41.03 13.92
N ASP A 267 7.31 41.16 14.01
CA ASP A 267 6.39 40.07 13.73
C ASP A 267 6.45 39.60 12.27
N ILE A 268 5.99 38.37 12.03
CA ILE A 268 5.81 37.84 10.68
C ILE A 268 4.76 38.72 9.96
N PRO A 269 5.04 39.24 8.74
CA PRO A 269 4.09 40.07 8.03
C PRO A 269 2.76 39.36 7.76
N GLU A 270 1.65 40.10 7.79
CA GLU A 270 0.33 39.54 7.52
C GLU A 270 0.24 38.88 6.14
N GLY A 271 -0.42 37.72 6.07
CA GLY A 271 -0.52 36.91 4.86
C GLY A 271 0.77 36.20 4.45
N ARG A 272 1.82 36.23 5.28
CA ARG A 272 3.04 35.44 5.14
C ARG A 272 3.18 34.48 6.32
N TRP A 273 3.92 33.40 6.11
CA TRP A 273 4.27 32.41 7.13
C TRP A 273 5.71 31.96 6.96
N ILE A 274 6.23 31.31 7.99
CA ILE A 274 7.48 30.55 7.95
C ILE A 274 7.10 29.06 7.92
N ASP A 275 7.61 28.31 6.96
CA ASP A 275 7.46 26.85 6.99
C ASP A 275 8.56 26.26 7.89
N ILE A 276 8.15 25.44 8.86
CA ILE A 276 9.03 24.76 9.81
C ILE A 276 8.83 23.26 9.64
N ARG A 277 9.88 22.55 9.24
CA ARG A 277 9.84 21.10 9.10
C ARG A 277 10.30 20.44 10.40
N LEU A 278 9.43 19.62 10.97
CA LEU A 278 9.70 18.89 12.20
C LEU A 278 10.36 17.54 11.91
N HIS A 279 10.90 16.94 12.97
CA HIS A 279 11.33 15.57 12.93
C HIS A 279 10.11 14.64 12.87
N GLU A 280 10.15 13.63 11.98
CA GLU A 280 9.16 12.54 11.95
C GLU A 280 9.29 11.73 13.25
N GLU A 281 8.19 11.19 13.77
CA GLU A 281 8.27 10.22 14.88
C GLU A 281 9.19 9.06 14.45
N PRO A 282 10.24 8.74 15.24
CA PRO A 282 11.09 7.62 14.90
C PRO A 282 10.25 6.35 14.90
N ILE A 283 10.36 5.61 13.79
CA ILE A 283 9.89 4.24 13.71
C ILE A 283 10.47 3.50 14.92
N PRO A 284 9.67 2.81 15.74
CA PRO A 284 10.12 2.33 17.05
C PRO A 284 11.39 1.48 16.93
N GLU A 285 12.35 1.71 17.84
CA GLU A 285 13.76 1.25 17.75
C GLU A 285 13.96 -0.22 17.39
N HIS A 286 13.03 -1.10 17.74
CA HIS A 286 13.07 -2.51 17.32
C HIS A 286 13.11 -2.68 15.79
N LEU A 287 12.40 -1.83 15.05
CA LEU A 287 12.38 -1.87 13.58
C LEU A 287 13.64 -1.24 12.99
N ILE A 288 14.30 -0.32 13.70
CA ILE A 288 15.58 0.27 13.29
C ILE A 288 16.72 -0.75 13.46
N ASN A 289 16.75 -1.48 14.58
CA ASN A 289 17.72 -2.54 14.81
C ASN A 289 17.58 -3.67 13.77
N GLU A 290 16.34 -4.05 13.42
CA GLU A 290 16.09 -5.01 12.33
C GLU A 290 16.54 -4.48 10.95
N MET A 291 16.45 -3.17 10.72
CA MET A 291 16.94 -2.54 9.49
C MET A 291 18.48 -2.49 9.44
N GLU A 292 19.16 -2.21 10.55
CA GLU A 292 20.64 -2.19 10.64
C GLU A 292 21.26 -3.59 10.56
N GLU A 293 20.67 -4.59 11.20
CA GLU A 293 21.10 -6.00 11.08
C GLU A 293 21.05 -6.50 9.63
N HIS A 294 20.07 -6.04 8.84
CA HIS A 294 19.94 -6.41 7.43
C HIS A 294 20.88 -5.68 6.46
N ILE A 295 21.62 -4.65 6.90
CA ILE A 295 22.65 -3.96 6.07
C ILE A 295 24.05 -4.54 6.31
N SER A 296 24.26 -5.31 7.40
CA SER A 296 25.59 -5.77 7.79
C SER A 296 25.91 -7.23 7.44
N GLU A 297 25.12 -7.89 6.58
CA GLU A 297 25.55 -9.17 6.00
C GLU A 297 26.36 -8.94 4.72
N THR A 298 27.53 -8.31 4.83
CA THR A 298 28.64 -8.83 4.02
C THR A 298 28.86 -10.26 4.49
N PRO A 299 28.72 -11.29 3.63
CA PRO A 299 28.79 -12.67 4.09
C PRO A 299 30.12 -12.92 4.81
N ILE A 300 30.05 -13.22 6.10
CA ILE A 300 31.10 -13.96 6.79
C ILE A 300 30.96 -15.41 6.31
N ASP A 301 32.09 -16.02 5.98
CA ASP A 301 32.27 -17.37 5.45
C ASP A 301 32.07 -17.57 3.93
N PHE A 302 33.16 -17.30 3.21
CA PHE A 302 33.60 -18.19 2.13
C PHE A 302 33.79 -19.59 2.73
N GLN A 303 32.73 -20.40 2.78
CA GLN A 303 32.88 -21.84 3.01
C GLN A 303 33.72 -22.39 1.85
N PRO A 304 34.95 -22.90 2.07
CA PRO A 304 35.69 -23.51 0.99
C PRO A 304 34.95 -24.80 0.63
N THR A 305 34.25 -24.78 -0.51
CA THR A 305 33.78 -26.03 -1.12
C THR A 305 34.99 -26.94 -1.34
N ASN A 306 34.78 -28.26 -1.33
CA ASN A 306 35.84 -29.26 -1.55
C ASN A 306 36.68 -29.01 -2.83
N LEU A 307 36.17 -28.20 -3.77
CA LEU A 307 36.93 -27.71 -4.93
C LEU A 307 38.05 -26.72 -4.54
N ALA A 308 37.82 -25.78 -3.63
CA ALA A 308 38.82 -24.81 -3.20
C ALA A 308 40.00 -25.48 -2.45
N GLN A 309 39.71 -26.55 -1.70
CA GLN A 309 40.72 -27.35 -1.01
C GLN A 309 41.51 -28.25 -1.97
N ALA A 310 40.86 -28.82 -2.99
CA ALA A 310 41.52 -29.59 -4.05
C ALA A 310 42.43 -28.71 -4.94
N VAL A 311 42.01 -27.48 -5.24
CA VAL A 311 42.82 -26.51 -6.00
C VAL A 311 44.01 -26.02 -5.18
N ALA A 312 43.84 -25.78 -3.87
CA ALA A 312 44.94 -25.41 -2.99
C ALA A 312 45.97 -26.54 -2.79
N ALA A 313 45.53 -27.80 -2.74
CA ALA A 313 46.42 -28.98 -2.68
C ALA A 313 47.20 -29.23 -3.99
N ALA A 314 46.57 -28.96 -5.13
CA ALA A 314 47.22 -29.05 -6.44
C ALA A 314 48.29 -27.97 -6.64
N VAL A 315 48.10 -26.77 -6.07
CA VAL A 315 49.07 -25.67 -6.11
C VAL A 315 50.23 -25.87 -5.12
N SER A 316 50.05 -26.64 -4.05
CA SER A 316 51.10 -27.00 -3.08
C SER A 316 51.87 -28.29 -3.40
N GLY A 317 51.56 -28.95 -4.52
CA GLY A 317 52.29 -30.12 -5.01
C GLY A 317 52.06 -31.40 -4.20
N VAL A 318 50.94 -31.50 -3.49
CA VAL A 318 50.58 -32.71 -2.73
C VAL A 318 49.59 -33.55 -3.52
N GLU A 319 49.93 -34.82 -3.75
CA GLU A 319 49.13 -35.76 -4.53
C GLU A 319 47.81 -36.08 -3.80
N PRO A 320 46.65 -36.10 -4.51
CA PRO A 320 45.37 -36.33 -3.87
C PRO A 320 45.21 -37.79 -3.41
N PRO A 321 44.49 -38.04 -2.31
CA PRO A 321 44.30 -39.39 -1.77
C PRO A 321 43.41 -40.26 -2.67
N GLU A 322 43.77 -41.54 -2.80
CA GLU A 322 43.04 -42.54 -3.59
C GLU A 322 41.61 -42.74 -3.08
N ILE A 323 40.67 -42.74 -4.02
CA ILE A 323 39.25 -42.96 -3.79
C ILE A 323 39.03 -44.49 -3.78
N ASN A 324 38.65 -45.05 -2.64
CA ASN A 324 38.33 -46.47 -2.56
C ASN A 324 36.87 -46.69 -3.01
N GLU A 325 36.68 -47.34 -4.16
CA GLU A 325 35.37 -47.71 -4.70
C GLU A 325 34.80 -48.93 -3.95
N GLU A 326 34.23 -48.73 -2.77
CA GLU A 326 33.27 -49.69 -2.20
C GLU A 326 32.11 -48.96 -1.50
N SER A 327 31.06 -48.69 -2.26
CA SER A 327 29.66 -48.98 -1.90
C SER A 327 28.73 -48.40 -2.98
N ILE A 328 28.24 -49.30 -3.83
CA ILE A 328 27.06 -49.09 -4.69
C ILE A 328 25.80 -49.19 -3.83
#